data_AF-A0A6G0Q9Z6-F1
#
_entry.id   AF-A0A6G0Q9Z6-F1
#
_cell.length_a   1.000
_cell.length_b   1.000
_cell.length_c   1.000
_cell.angle_alpha   90.00
_cell.angle_beta   90.00
_cell.angle_gamma   90.00
#
_symmetry.space_group_name_H-M   'P 1'
#
loop_
_entity.id
_entity.type
_entity.pdbx_description
1 polymer ?
#
loop_
_entity_poly.entity_id
_entity_poly.type
_entity_poly.pdbx_seq_one_letter_code
_entity_poly.pdbx_strand_id
1 'polypeptide(L)'
;MLPYVQFKKAWLTVVDVQAELRLRGERFNRFLPNSILAKKLAMLVNSEEKQEAMTLLEANNTLSDEIVVAKRRELVKKARLLAQVTLAEALDAAGQVYVFGKGAYQRFDSEPRA
;
A
#
# COMPACT_ATOMS: atom_id res chain seq x y z
N MET A 1 11.24 29.54 -6.93
CA MET A 1 10.47 28.79 -7.96
C MET A 1 9.06 29.33 -8.01
N LEU A 2 8.49 29.51 -9.21
CA LEU A 2 7.13 30.00 -9.37
C LEU A 2 6.13 28.87 -9.03
N PRO A 3 5.16 29.07 -8.11
CA PRO A 3 4.17 28.06 -7.76
C PRO A 3 3.39 27.57 -8.99
N TYR A 4 3.11 26.26 -9.07
CA TYR A 4 2.46 25.65 -10.24
C TYR A 4 1.14 26.34 -10.64
N VAL A 5 0.34 26.75 -9.66
CA VAL A 5 -0.93 27.46 -9.90
C VAL A 5 -0.70 28.80 -10.60
N GLN A 6 0.36 29.52 -10.24
CA GLN A 6 0.73 30.78 -10.88
C GLN A 6 1.32 30.52 -12.27
N PHE A 7 2.08 29.45 -12.43
CA PHE A 7 2.65 29.03 -13.71
C PHE A 7 1.55 28.68 -14.70
N LYS A 8 0.59 27.85 -14.29
CA LYS A 8 -0.56 27.45 -15.11
C LYS A 8 -1.36 28.65 -15.60
N LYS A 9 -1.62 29.62 -14.70
CA LYS A 9 -2.31 30.87 -15.06
C LYS A 9 -1.52 31.65 -16.10
N ALA A 10 -0.21 31.83 -15.91
CA ALA A 10 0.64 32.53 -16.88
C ALA A 10 0.73 31.78 -18.21
N TRP A 11 0.89 30.46 -18.18
CA TRP A 11 0.95 29.61 -19.37
C TRP A 11 -0.33 29.73 -20.22
N LEU A 12 -1.51 29.65 -19.60
CA LEU A 12 -2.79 29.82 -20.30
C LEU A 12 -2.96 31.19 -20.99
N THR A 13 -2.21 32.21 -20.58
CA THR A 13 -2.24 33.54 -21.22
C THR A 13 -1.29 33.68 -22.40
N VAL A 14 -0.23 32.86 -22.45
CA VAL A 14 0.85 32.98 -23.44
C VAL A 14 0.76 31.89 -24.52
N VAL A 15 0.18 30.73 -24.20
CA VAL A 15 0.19 29.58 -25.10
C VAL A 15 -0.70 29.78 -26.33
N ASP A 16 -0.30 29.18 -27.45
CA ASP A 16 -1.19 29.03 -28.61
C ASP A 16 -2.25 27.97 -28.32
N VAL A 17 -3.41 28.46 -27.88
CA VAL A 17 -4.57 27.65 -27.51
C VAL A 17 -5.03 26.73 -28.64
N GLN A 18 -4.94 27.17 -29.90
CA GLN A 18 -5.40 26.36 -31.03
C GLN A 18 -4.45 25.20 -31.31
N ALA A 19 -3.14 25.43 -31.20
CA ALA A 19 -2.14 24.38 -31.33
C ALA A 19 -2.28 23.33 -30.22
N GLU A 20 -2.44 23.78 -28.97
CA GLU A 20 -2.59 22.91 -27.79
C GLU A 20 -3.88 22.07 -27.82
N LEU A 21 -5.00 22.63 -28.28
CA LEU A 21 -6.24 21.88 -28.46
C LEU A 21 -6.12 20.87 -29.61
N ARG A 22 -5.41 21.21 -30.69
CA ARG A 22 -5.19 20.30 -31.82
C ARG A 22 -4.29 19.13 -31.43
N LEU A 23 -3.24 19.39 -30.66
CA LEU A 23 -2.34 18.35 -30.14
C LEU A 23 -3.09 17.32 -29.28
N ARG A 24 -4.07 17.77 -28.48
CA ARG A 24 -4.94 16.90 -27.68
C ARG A 24 -6.05 16.20 -28.49
N GLY A 25 -6.11 16.41 -29.80
CA GLY A 25 -7.14 15.81 -30.67
C GLY A 25 -8.54 16.39 -30.47
N GLU A 26 -8.66 17.53 -29.80
CA GLU A 26 -9.94 18.14 -29.48
C GLU A 26 -10.54 18.87 -30.69
N ARG A 27 -11.82 18.62 -30.97
CA ARG A 27 -12.54 19.35 -32.01
C ARG A 27 -12.96 20.71 -31.47
N PHE A 28 -12.50 21.77 -32.12
CA PHE A 28 -12.91 23.14 -31.81
C PHE A 28 -13.20 23.90 -33.09
N ASN A 29 -14.14 24.84 -33.01
CA ASN A 29 -14.43 25.72 -34.13
C ASN A 29 -13.40 26.86 -34.16
N ARG A 30 -12.68 26.96 -35.27
CA ARG A 30 -11.57 27.89 -35.50
C ARG A 30 -11.99 29.35 -35.48
N PHE A 31 -13.28 29.63 -35.67
CA PHE A 31 -13.83 30.99 -35.66
C PHE A 31 -14.22 31.49 -34.27
N LEU A 32 -14.13 30.64 -33.22
CA LEU A 32 -14.40 31.13 -31.87
C LEU A 32 -13.32 32.10 -31.38
N PRO A 33 -13.70 33.09 -30.55
CA PRO A 33 -12.77 33.93 -29.85
C PRO A 33 -11.77 33.11 -29.02
N ASN A 34 -10.50 33.53 -29.03
CA ASN A 34 -9.43 32.88 -28.25
C ASN A 34 -9.75 32.81 -26.76
N SER A 35 -10.52 33.75 -26.21
CA SER A 35 -10.96 33.73 -24.80
C SER A 35 -11.84 32.52 -24.47
N ILE A 36 -12.68 32.06 -25.40
CA ILE A 36 -13.55 30.89 -25.21
C ILE A 36 -12.72 29.61 -25.37
N LEU A 37 -11.83 29.57 -26.37
CA LEU A 37 -10.91 28.45 -26.56
C LEU A 37 -9.99 28.28 -25.35
N ALA A 38 -9.50 29.38 -24.76
CA ALA A 38 -8.64 29.35 -23.58
C ALA A 38 -9.37 28.81 -22.36
N LYS A 39 -10.66 29.15 -22.19
CA LYS A 39 -11.51 28.53 -21.15
C LYS A 39 -11.68 27.04 -21.37
N LYS A 40 -11.89 26.60 -22.62
CA LYS A 40 -11.98 25.17 -22.95
C LYS A 40 -10.68 24.45 -22.62
N LEU A 41 -9.54 25.00 -23.01
CA LEU A 41 -8.22 24.45 -22.69
C LEU A 41 -7.99 24.40 -21.17
N ALA A 42 -8.35 25.45 -20.44
CA ALA A 42 -8.23 25.47 -18.98
C ALA A 42 -9.07 24.37 -18.31
N MET A 43 -10.29 24.12 -18.79
CA MET A 43 -11.12 23.02 -18.28
C MET A 43 -10.49 21.66 -18.56
N LEU A 44 -9.96 21.44 -19.76
CA LEU A 44 -9.30 20.19 -20.13
C LEU A 44 -8.07 19.93 -19.25
N VAL A 45 -7.19 20.91 -19.12
CA VAL A 45 -6.00 20.77 -18.28
C VAL A 45 -6.36 20.54 -16.80
N ASN A 46 -7.41 21.20 -16.28
CA ASN A 46 -7.93 20.90 -14.94
C ASN A 46 -8.44 19.45 -14.82
N SER A 47 -9.09 18.90 -15.85
CA SER A 47 -9.56 17.51 -15.81
C SER A 47 -8.42 16.50 -15.91
N GLU A 48 -7.42 16.78 -16.76
CA GLU A 48 -6.20 15.98 -16.89
C GLU A 48 -5.46 15.92 -15.54
N GLU A 49 -5.21 17.08 -14.93
CA GLU A 49 -4.57 17.17 -13.61
C GLU A 49 -5.37 16.44 -12.52
N LYS A 50 -6.70 16.55 -12.54
CA LYS A 50 -7.54 15.84 -11.57
C LYS A 50 -7.41 14.33 -11.76
N GLN A 51 -7.37 13.86 -13.00
CA GLN A 51 -7.21 12.45 -13.31
C GLN A 51 -5.82 11.95 -12.90
N GLU A 52 -4.76 12.70 -13.20
CA GLU A 52 -3.39 12.39 -12.75
C GLU A 52 -3.28 12.36 -11.22
N ALA A 53 -3.91 13.30 -10.52
CA ALA A 53 -3.92 13.31 -9.06
C ALA A 53 -4.61 12.05 -8.49
N MET A 54 -5.71 11.61 -9.11
CA MET A 54 -6.40 10.39 -8.72
C MET A 54 -5.56 9.13 -8.98
N THR A 55 -4.92 9.03 -10.14
CA THR A 55 -4.07 7.86 -10.46
C THR A 55 -2.85 7.79 -9.55
N LEU A 56 -2.24 8.93 -9.21
CA LEU A 56 -1.15 8.99 -8.24
C LEU A 56 -1.60 8.60 -6.83
N LEU A 57 -2.80 9.01 -6.42
CA LEU A 57 -3.38 8.60 -5.14
C LEU A 57 -3.61 7.08 -5.10
N GLU A 58 -4.21 6.52 -6.15
CA GLU A 58 -4.44 5.09 -6.28
C GLU A 58 -3.11 4.31 -6.22
N ALA A 59 -2.09 4.75 -6.96
CA ALA A 59 -0.77 4.13 -6.95
C ALA A 59 -0.09 4.18 -5.57
N ASN A 60 -0.27 5.27 -4.81
CA ASN A 60 0.27 5.37 -3.46
C ASN A 60 -0.47 4.45 -2.49
N ASN A 61 -1.79 4.36 -2.61
CA ASN A 61 -2.61 3.46 -1.80
C ASN A 61 -2.24 2.00 -2.05
N THR A 62 -2.07 1.59 -3.31
CA THR A 62 -1.67 0.21 -3.64
C THR A 62 -0.30 -0.12 -3.07
N LEU A 63 0.66 0.80 -3.16
CA LEU A 63 2.00 0.62 -2.57
C LEU A 63 1.92 0.47 -1.05
N SER A 64 1.14 1.31 -0.38
CA SER A 64 0.89 1.21 1.07
C SER A 64 0.27 -0.15 1.43
N ASP A 65 -0.72 -0.60 0.67
CA ASP A 65 -1.39 -1.88 0.90
C ASP A 65 -0.43 -3.06 0.73
N GLU A 66 0.46 -3.02 -0.27
CA GLU A 66 1.51 -4.03 -0.47
C GLU A 66 2.45 -4.12 0.74
N ILE A 67 2.87 -2.97 1.30
CA ILE A 67 3.69 -2.93 2.51
C ILE A 67 2.96 -3.59 3.69
N VAL A 68 1.67 -3.28 3.86
CA VAL A 68 0.85 -3.87 4.93
C VAL A 68 0.71 -5.38 4.74
N VAL A 69 0.47 -5.85 3.51
CA VAL A 69 0.38 -7.28 3.19
C VAL A 69 1.69 -7.99 3.47
N ALA A 70 2.83 -7.41 3.08
CA ALA A 70 4.15 -7.96 3.36
C ALA A 70 4.39 -8.09 4.88
N LYS A 71 4.10 -7.04 5.64
CA LYS A 71 4.23 -7.05 7.11
C LYS A 71 3.31 -8.09 7.77
N ARG A 72 2.07 -8.22 7.30
CA ARG A 72 1.13 -9.24 7.79
C ARG A 72 1.66 -10.65 7.53
N ARG A 73 2.22 -10.92 6.35
CA ARG A 73 2.83 -12.22 6.02
C ARG A 73 3.99 -12.56 6.94
N GLU A 74 4.84 -11.59 7.27
CA GLU A 74 5.93 -11.80 8.23
C GLU A 74 5.42 -12.08 9.64
N LEU A 75 4.41 -11.34 10.10
CA LEU A 75 3.81 -11.55 11.42
C LEU A 75 3.20 -12.95 11.54
N VAL A 76 2.50 -13.43 10.52
CA VAL A 76 1.95 -14.79 10.49
C VAL A 76 3.05 -15.84 10.60
N LYS A 77 4.18 -15.66 9.90
CA LYS A 77 5.33 -16.58 10.01
C LYS A 77 5.89 -16.61 11.44
N LYS A 78 6.09 -15.43 12.05
CA LYS A 78 6.58 -15.30 13.44
C LYS A 78 5.62 -15.92 14.45
N ALA A 79 4.32 -15.66 14.31
CA ALA A 79 3.30 -16.22 15.18
C ALA A 79 3.25 -17.75 15.12
N ARG A 80 3.39 -18.34 13.92
CA ARG A 80 3.46 -19.79 13.76
C ARG A 80 4.68 -20.40 14.44
N LEU A 81 5.85 -19.78 14.30
CA LEU A 81 7.07 -20.23 14.98
C LEU A 81 6.90 -20.17 16.50
N LEU A 82 6.39 -19.05 17.02
CA LEU A 82 6.14 -18.88 18.45
C LEU A 82 5.15 -19.94 18.97
N ALA A 83 4.07 -20.21 18.23
CA ALA A 83 3.10 -21.24 18.59
C ALA A 83 3.73 -22.64 18.66
N GLN A 84 4.68 -22.95 17.77
CA GLN A 84 5.41 -24.22 17.79
C GLN A 84 6.35 -24.32 19.00
N VAL A 85 7.11 -23.25 19.28
CA VAL A 85 8.03 -23.21 20.43
C VAL A 85 7.25 -23.33 21.74
N THR A 86 6.21 -22.52 21.92
CA THR A 86 5.37 -22.56 23.13
C THR A 86 4.64 -23.89 23.30
N LEU A 87 4.21 -24.53 22.22
CA LEU A 87 3.64 -25.88 22.29
C LEU A 87 4.68 -26.91 22.75
N ALA A 88 5.91 -26.84 22.23
CA ALA A 88 7.00 -27.73 22.65
C ALA A 88 7.32 -27.53 24.13
N GLU A 89 7.48 -26.28 24.58
CA GLU A 89 7.69 -25.94 25.99
C GLU A 89 6.55 -26.45 26.90
N ALA A 90 5.30 -26.30 26.45
CA ALA A 90 4.14 -26.80 27.19
C ALA A 90 4.10 -28.33 27.25
N LEU A 91 4.47 -29.02 26.16
CA LEU A 91 4.56 -30.48 26.12
C LEU A 91 5.71 -31.01 27.00
N ASP A 92 6.85 -30.34 27.01
CA ASP A 92 7.98 -30.68 27.89
C ASP A 92 7.59 -30.48 29.36
N ALA A 93 6.95 -29.36 29.70
CA ALA A 93 6.43 -29.11 31.04
C ALA A 93 5.36 -30.13 31.45
N ALA A 94 4.45 -30.51 30.55
CA ALA A 94 3.45 -31.55 30.81
C ALA A 94 4.10 -32.94 30.97
N GLY A 95 5.11 -33.26 30.17
CA GLY A 95 5.89 -34.50 30.28
C GLY A 95 6.66 -34.60 31.61
N GLN A 96 7.18 -33.48 32.10
CA GLN A 96 7.81 -33.36 33.42
C GLN A 96 6.83 -33.68 34.57
N VAL A 97 5.52 -33.49 34.37
CA VAL A 97 4.47 -33.70 35.39
C VAL A 97 3.96 -35.16 35.43
N TYR A 98 4.32 -36.02 34.46
CA TYR A 98 3.86 -37.42 34.42
C TYR A 98 4.92 -38.45 34.86
N VAL A 99 5.47 -38.27 36.06
CA VAL A 99 5.97 -39.41 36.86
C VAL A 99 5.35 -39.34 38.25
N PHE A 100 4.02 -39.52 38.32
CA PHE A 100 3.34 -39.90 39.56
C PHE A 100 2.92 -41.37 39.44
N GLY A 101 3.78 -42.26 39.93
CA GLY A 101 3.50 -43.69 40.04
C GLY A 101 4.50 -44.58 39.31
N LYS A 102 4.49 -45.86 39.68
CA LYS A 102 5.49 -46.86 39.29
C LYS A 102 5.57 -47.14 37.78
N GLY A 103 4.62 -46.64 36.98
CA GLY A 103 4.42 -47.03 35.58
C GLY A 103 3.99 -48.50 35.46
N ALA A 104 3.41 -48.89 34.32
CA ALA A 104 2.91 -50.26 34.10
C ALA A 104 3.99 -51.36 34.23
N TYR A 105 5.28 -50.98 34.16
CA TYR A 105 6.43 -51.87 34.25
C TYR A 105 7.32 -51.64 35.49
N GLN A 106 6.88 -50.84 36.48
CA GLN A 106 7.62 -50.56 37.73
C GLN A 106 9.05 -49.99 37.52
N ARG A 107 9.32 -49.30 36.42
CA ARG A 107 10.69 -48.88 36.02
C ARG A 107 11.14 -47.51 36.55
N PHE A 108 10.26 -46.80 37.26
CA PHE A 108 10.51 -45.42 37.69
C PHE A 108 10.70 -45.28 39.21
N ASP A 109 10.91 -46.39 39.93
CA ASP A 109 11.04 -46.48 41.39
C ASP A 109 12.52 -46.54 41.87
N SER A 110 13.45 -45.82 41.23
CA SER A 110 14.81 -45.74 41.79
C SER A 110 14.87 -44.68 42.88
N GLU A 111 15.13 -45.08 44.13
CA GLU A 111 15.50 -44.13 45.19
C GLU A 111 16.72 -43.31 44.74
N PRO A 112 16.75 -41.98 45.02
CA PRO A 112 17.91 -41.17 44.70
C PRO A 112 19.12 -41.72 45.46
N ARG A 113 20.20 -42.05 44.73
CA ARG A 113 21.46 -42.44 45.36
C ARG A 113 21.98 -41.26 46.18
N ALA A 114 22.16 -41.49 47.48
CA ALA A 114 22.81 -40.58 48.43
C ALA A 114 24.27 -40.33 48.06
#